data_AF-A0A429AV56-F1
#
_entry.id   AF-A0A429AV56-F1
#
_cell.length_a   1.000
_cell.length_b   1.000
_cell.length_c   1.000
_cell.angle_alpha   90.00
_cell.angle_beta   90.00
_cell.angle_gamma   90.00
#
_symmetry.space_group_name_H-M   'P 1'
#
loop_
_entity.id
_entity.type
_entity.pdbx_description
1 polymer ?
#
loop_
_entity_poly.entity_id
_entity_poly.type
_entity_poly.pdbx_seq_one_letter_code
_entity_poly.pdbx_strand_id
1 'polypeptide(L)' 'MGLGTLLFGWPLMPIYAVVKLGELMRDQVERELHDPAVVRRRLEEVEQARADGRISAEEEDRAVEEILRGMVGW' A
#
# COMPACT_ATOMS: atom_id res chain seq x y z
N MET A 1 -28.61 -35.52 2.72
CA MET A 1 -28.51 -34.06 2.91
C MET A 1 -27.59 -33.52 1.82
N GLY A 2 -28.07 -32.84 0.78
CA GLY A 2 -27.13 -32.44 -0.30
C GLY A 2 -27.68 -31.55 -1.41
N LEU A 3 -28.95 -31.71 -1.82
CA LEU A 3 -29.52 -30.90 -2.91
C LEU A 3 -30.26 -29.64 -2.41
N GLY A 4 -30.98 -29.75 -1.29
CA GLY A 4 -31.68 -28.60 -0.69
C GLY A 4 -30.74 -27.50 -0.16
N THR A 5 -29.59 -27.88 0.38
CA THR A 5 -28.57 -26.94 0.87
C THR A 5 -27.88 -26.18 -0.26
N LEU A 6 -27.67 -26.81 -1.43
CA LEU A 6 -27.15 -26.13 -2.61
C LEU A 6 -28.16 -25.11 -3.14
N LEU A 7 -29.46 -25.44 -3.16
CA LEU A 7 -30.50 -24.53 -3.64
C LEU A 7 -30.72 -23.31 -2.72
N PHE A 8 -30.60 -23.47 -1.40
CA PHE A 8 -30.71 -22.38 -0.44
C PHE A 8 -29.41 -21.58 -0.23
N GLY A 9 -28.25 -22.18 -0.49
CA GLY A 9 -26.95 -21.51 -0.42
C GLY A 9 -26.58 -20.76 -1.70
N TRP A 10 -27.05 -21.23 -2.87
CA TRP A 10 -26.78 -20.60 -4.18
C TRP A 10 -27.15 -19.11 -4.26
N PRO A 11 -28.27 -18.62 -3.68
CA PRO A 11 -28.59 -17.20 -3.67
C PRO A 11 -27.62 -16.36 -2.82
N LEU A 12 -26.92 -16.96 -1.86
CA LEU A 12 -25.95 -16.29 -0.99
C LEU A 12 -24.53 -16.34 -1.56
N MET A 13 -24.25 -17.20 -2.54
CA MET A 13 -22.96 -17.29 -3.23
C MET A 13 -22.42 -15.95 -3.76
N PRO A 14 -23.26 -15.04 -4.33
CA PRO A 14 -22.79 -13.72 -4.75
C PRO A 14 -22.24 -12.88 -3.58
N ILE A 15 -22.84 -13.00 -2.39
CA ILE A 15 -22.39 -12.28 -1.19
C ILE A 15 -21.02 -12.80 -0.74
N TYR A 16 -20.84 -14.12 -0.72
CA TYR A 16 -19.53 -14.74 -0.42
C TYR A 16 -18.46 -14.36 -1.46
N ALA A 17 -18.84 -14.20 -2.74
CA ALA A 17 -17.95 -13.73 -3.79
C ALA A 17 -17.49 -12.28 -3.56
N VAL A 18 -18.40 -11.38 -3.14
CA VAL A 18 -18.07 -9.99 -2.80
C VAL A 18 -17.15 -9.91 -1.57
N VAL A 19 -17.41 -10.73 -0.54
CA VAL A 19 -16.53 -10.81 0.65
C VAL A 19 -15.14 -11.31 0.27
N LYS A 20 -15.04 -12.33 -0.60
CA LYS A 20 -13.75 -12.84 -1.12
C LYS A 20 -13.01 -11.81 -1.97
N LEU A 21 -13.71 -11.01 -2.76
CA LEU A 21 -13.15 -9.87 -3.49
C LEU A 21 -12.62 -8.80 -2.52
N GLY A 22 -13.33 -8.54 -1.42
CA GLY A 22 -12.86 -7.65 -0.35
C GLY A 22 -11.61 -8.17 0.36
N GLU A 23 -11.50 -9.48 0.58
CA GLU A 23 -10.30 -10.12 1.12
C GLU A 23 -9.12 -10.03 0.13
N LEU A 24 -9.36 -10.26 -1.17
CA LEU A 24 -8.33 -10.12 -2.21
C LEU A 24 -7.84 -8.67 -2.36
N MET A 25 -8.71 -7.68 -2.12
CA MET A 25 -8.34 -6.27 -2.08
C MET A 25 -7.58 -5.88 -0.82
N ARG A 26 -7.82 -6.52 0.35
CA ARG A 26 -7.02 -6.26 1.56
C ARG A 26 -5.54 -6.57 1.36
N ASP A 27 -5.22 -7.63 0.62
CA ASP A 27 -3.82 -8.00 0.31
C ASP A 27 -3.11 -7.02 -0.65
N GLN A 28 -3.85 -6.19 -1.38
CA GLN A 28 -3.29 -5.17 -2.28
C GLN A 28 -3.26 -3.78 -1.64
N VAL A 29 -4.25 -3.45 -0.78
CA VAL A 29 -4.36 -2.13 -0.14
C VAL A 29 -3.32 -1.93 0.97
N GLU A 30 -2.90 -2.99 1.68
CA GLU A 30 -1.80 -2.89 2.64
C GLU A 30 -0.44 -2.68 1.96
N ARG A 31 -0.29 -3.12 0.70
CA ARG A 31 0.94 -2.98 -0.08
C ARG A 31 1.08 -1.60 -0.70
N GLU A 32 0.02 -0.99 -1.20
CA GLU A 32 0.13 0.30 -1.91
C GLU A 32 0.38 1.49 -0.96
N LEU A 33 0.09 1.37 0.33
CA LEU A 33 0.36 2.38 1.36
C LEU A 33 1.66 2.13 2.16
N HIS A 34 2.24 0.93 2.10
CA HIS A 34 3.47 0.53 2.82
C HIS A 34 4.52 -0.14 1.91
N ASP A 35 4.55 0.15 0.61
CA ASP A 35 5.54 -0.46 -0.27
C ASP A 35 6.94 0.18 -0.03
N PRO A 36 7.94 -0.56 0.47
CA PRO A 36 9.31 -0.05 0.63
C PRO A 36 9.91 0.45 -0.70
N ALA A 37 9.37 0.04 -1.86
CA ALA A 37 9.81 0.52 -3.16
C ALA A 37 9.51 2.02 -3.37
N VAL A 38 8.38 2.53 -2.86
CA VAL A 38 8.01 3.95 -3.01
C VAL A 38 8.93 4.84 -2.19
N VAL A 39 9.25 4.41 -0.96
CA VAL A 39 10.20 5.12 -0.09
C VAL A 39 11.59 5.15 -0.73
N ARG A 40 12.08 4.00 -1.23
CA ARG A 40 13.39 3.94 -1.91
C ARG A 40 13.47 4.88 -3.11
N ARG A 41 12.41 4.93 -3.92
CA ARG A 41 12.35 5.84 -5.07
C ARG A 41 12.34 7.32 -4.66
N ARG A 42 11.60 7.69 -3.62
CA ARG A 42 11.61 9.08 -3.11
C ARG A 42 12.97 9.47 -2.53
N LEU A 43 13.66 8.56 -1.85
CA LEU A 43 15.02 8.81 -1.35
C LEU A 43 16.02 9.00 -2.50
N GLU A 44 15.91 8.19 -3.56
CA GLU A 44 16.72 8.38 -4.78
C GLU A 44 16.48 9.75 -5.44
N GLU A 45 15.23 10.23 -5.45
CA GLU A 45 14.90 11.56 -5.98
C GLU A 45 15.51 12.70 -5.16
N VAL A 46 15.57 12.56 -3.83
CA VAL A 46 16.21 13.52 -2.92
C VAL A 46 17.73 13.52 -3.09
N GLU A 47 18.38 12.36 -3.11
CA GLU A 47 19.83 12.25 -3.34
C GLU A 47 20.19 12.82 -4.73
N GLN A 48 19.39 12.53 -5.76
CA GLN A 48 19.62 13.11 -7.09
C GLN A 48 19.47 14.64 -7.06
N ALA A 49 18.49 15.18 -6.34
CA ALA A 49 18.35 16.63 -6.19
C ALA A 49 19.56 17.26 -5.49
N ARG A 50 20.14 16.58 -4.49
CA ARG A 50 21.35 17.03 -3.81
C ARG A 50 22.59 16.91 -4.70
N ALA A 51 22.74 15.80 -5.44
CA ALA A 51 23.81 15.59 -6.41
C ALA A 51 23.79 16.64 -7.53
N ASP A 52 22.60 17.05 -7.95
CA ASP A 52 22.40 18.14 -8.92
C ASP A 52 22.58 19.55 -8.31
N GLY A 53 22.81 19.65 -6.99
CA GLY A 53 22.93 20.92 -6.27
C GLY A 53 21.62 21.71 -6.17
N ARG A 54 20.46 21.06 -6.35
CA ARG A 54 19.13 21.67 -6.29
C ARG A 54 18.61 21.86 -4.86
N ILE A 55 19.19 21.16 -3.89
CA ILE A 55 18.89 21.27 -2.45
C ILE A 55 20.20 21.30 -1.63
N SER A 56 20.19 21.99 -0.49
CA SER A 56 21.30 21.95 0.46
C SER A 56 21.29 20.68 1.32
N ALA A 57 22.38 20.41 2.04
CA ALA A 57 22.46 19.27 2.97
C ALA A 57 21.37 19.34 4.06
N GLU A 58 21.10 20.53 4.61
CA GLU A 58 20.03 20.72 5.59
C GLU A 58 18.61 20.57 5.00
N GLU A 59 18.45 20.70 3.69
CA GLU A 59 17.19 20.46 2.99
C GLU A 59 17.00 18.98 2.65
N GLU A 60 18.08 18.30 2.27
CA GLU A 60 18.14 16.84 2.11
C GLU A 60 17.76 16.12 3.41
N ASP A 61 18.39 16.48 4.54
CA ASP A 61 18.12 15.86 5.85
C ASP A 61 16.64 16.00 6.25
N ARG A 62 16.05 17.19 6.04
CA ARG A 62 14.63 17.43 6.33
C ARG A 62 13.70 16.62 5.43
N ALA A 63 14.02 16.52 4.14
CA ALA A 63 13.22 15.75 3.19
C ALA A 63 13.27 14.25 3.50
N VAL A 64 14.44 13.72 3.84
CA VAL A 64 14.62 12.33 4.28
C VAL A 64 13.83 12.07 5.56
N GLU A 65 13.90 12.96 6.55
CA GLU A 65 13.16 12.82 7.81
C GLU A 65 11.64 12.80 7.59
N GLU A 66 11.12 13.65 6.70
CA GLU A 66 9.70 13.69 6.36
C GLU A 66 9.23 12.40 5.68
N ILE A 67 10.03 11.86 4.74
CA ILE A 67 9.76 10.59 4.06
C ILE A 67 9.72 9.43 5.07
N LEU A 68 10.70 9.37 5.97
CA LEU A 68 10.78 8.32 6.99
C LEU A 68 9.63 8.43 8.01
N ARG A 69 9.26 9.64 8.41
CA ARG A 69 8.13 9.89 9.33
C ARG A 69 6.80 9.46 8.72
N GLY A 70 6.62 9.69 7.41
CA GLY A 70 5.44 9.22 6.67
C GLY A 70 5.33 7.70 6.57
N MET A 71 6.46 6.98 6.59
CA MET A 71 6.50 5.51 6.60
C MET A 71 6.19 4.93 7.99
N VAL A 72 6.57 5.61 9.07
CA VAL A 72 6.40 5.10 10.44
C VAL A 72 4.99 5.29 10.98
N GLY A 73 4.20 6.25 10.47
CA GLY A 73 2.74 6.28 10.65
C GLY A 73 2.23 5.91 12.06
N TRP A 74 2.78 6.58 13.09
CA TRP A 74 2.72 6.36 14.55
C TRP A 74 3.73 5.36 15.13
#